data_AF-A0A6J1KWI7-F1
#
_entry.id   AF-A0A6J1KWI7-F1
#
_cell.length_a   1.000
_cell.length_b   1.000
_cell.length_c   1.000
_cell.angle_alpha   90.00
_cell.angle_beta   90.00
_cell.angle_gamma   90.00
#
_symmetry.space_group_name_H-M   'P 1'
#
loop_
_entity.id
_entity.type
_entity.pdbx_description
1 polymer ?
#
loop_
_entity_poly.entity_id
_entity_poly.type
_entity_poly.pdbx_seq_one_letter_code
_entity_poly.pdbx_strand_id
1 'polypeptide(L)'
;MHFCRSKSDGHSDKPEDNYGNFDSDEEEKGYSPTPFLKGGKHFDIQAYASNYHRSTKILRLIFIADRFGNANERRRSMQLEALRIAYDIAKKGKDVNVFIKIVRKIDGRLGPNYDMDENWCNSVIEGRRVMSEMLQRCAKNCEKSYTERTICAEDARNVFNSIAVFYEDHGALTRAYAFYKKSVHFCRSDKNYSELLRRLIVVVIELGQFEASAEIAEKGMQYPNLNPITMETLRCALGLARFKSHCYKDAAHQLLGVSKELGNRFSKVMAAHDIATFGALCALATFDPIEFKNFI
;
A
#
# COMPACT_ATOMS: atom_id res chain seq x y z
N MET A 1 -17.02 -78.33 4.26
CA MET A 1 -18.16 -79.19 4.65
C MET A 1 -18.35 -79.09 6.15
N HIS A 2 -19.61 -79.12 6.57
CA HIS A 2 -20.14 -79.10 7.94
C HIS A 2 -20.33 -77.76 8.65
N PHE A 3 -21.63 -77.53 8.83
CA PHE A 3 -22.39 -76.49 9.50
C PHE A 3 -22.40 -76.62 11.03
N CYS A 4 -22.75 -75.48 11.65
CA CYS A 4 -23.63 -75.27 12.82
C CYS A 4 -23.13 -75.51 14.26
N ARG A 5 -23.02 -74.39 14.98
CA ARG A 5 -23.52 -74.08 16.35
C ARG A 5 -23.31 -72.55 16.51
N SER A 6 -24.17 -71.73 17.12
CA SER A 6 -25.20 -71.89 18.13
C SER A 6 -26.03 -70.59 18.24
N LYS A 7 -27.23 -70.71 18.81
CA LYS A 7 -28.06 -69.66 19.47
C LYS A 7 -27.18 -68.79 20.42
N SER A 8 -27.48 -67.56 20.85
CA SER A 8 -28.72 -66.82 21.08
C SER A 8 -28.37 -65.38 21.50
N ASP A 9 -29.26 -64.44 21.18
CA ASP A 9 -29.68 -63.22 21.88
C ASP A 9 -28.68 -62.12 22.28
N GLY A 10 -28.93 -60.92 21.73
CA GLY A 10 -28.30 -59.68 22.16
C GLY A 10 -28.74 -58.48 21.31
N HIS A 11 -29.97 -58.01 21.54
CA HIS A 11 -30.52 -56.66 21.30
C HIS A 11 -29.68 -55.67 20.46
N SER A 12 -30.09 -55.39 19.22
CA SER A 12 -29.74 -54.16 18.48
C SER A 12 -30.71 -53.84 17.35
N ASP A 13 -31.09 -52.57 17.30
CA ASP A 13 -31.35 -51.73 16.12
C ASP A 13 -32.70 -51.71 15.35
N LYS A 14 -33.25 -50.47 15.35
CA LYS A 14 -34.15 -49.76 14.41
C LYS A 14 -35.68 -49.93 14.58
N PRO A 15 -36.47 -48.85 14.37
CA PRO A 15 -36.82 -48.29 13.04
C PRO A 15 -36.67 -46.75 12.95
N GLU A 16 -36.08 -46.25 11.86
CA GLU A 16 -36.74 -45.59 10.71
C GLU A 16 -37.22 -44.14 10.95
N ASP A 17 -36.56 -43.27 10.18
CA ASP A 17 -37.06 -42.13 9.43
C ASP A 17 -37.54 -40.88 10.18
N ASN A 18 -36.99 -39.73 9.76
CA ASN A 18 -37.73 -38.66 9.11
C ASN A 18 -37.11 -37.29 9.43
N TYR A 19 -36.23 -36.78 8.57
CA TYR A 19 -35.98 -35.33 8.51
C TYR A 19 -35.73 -34.90 7.06
N GLY A 20 -36.83 -34.48 6.43
CA GLY A 20 -36.99 -33.17 5.82
C GLY A 20 -35.89 -32.65 4.91
N ASN A 21 -36.17 -32.70 3.61
CA ASN A 21 -35.69 -31.68 2.66
C ASN A 21 -36.12 -30.30 3.16
N PHE A 22 -35.16 -29.41 3.39
CA PHE A 22 -35.37 -27.98 3.36
C PHE A 22 -34.27 -27.39 2.49
N ASP A 23 -34.64 -27.05 1.26
CA ASP A 23 -33.94 -26.06 0.47
C ASP A 23 -33.96 -24.74 1.24
N SER A 24 -32.77 -24.20 1.50
CA SER A 24 -32.63 -22.79 1.81
C SER A 24 -31.41 -22.28 1.06
N ASP A 25 -31.71 -21.62 -0.05
CA ASP A 25 -30.84 -20.67 -0.72
C ASP A 25 -30.33 -19.64 0.30
N GLU A 26 -29.13 -19.86 0.82
CA GLU A 26 -28.32 -18.79 1.37
C GLU A 26 -27.08 -18.68 0.50
N GLU A 27 -27.06 -17.66 -0.36
CA GLU A 27 -25.86 -17.13 -0.96
C GLU A 27 -24.90 -16.72 0.15
N GLU A 28 -24.07 -17.67 0.59
CA GLU A 28 -22.81 -17.37 1.24
C GLU A 28 -22.04 -16.47 0.27
N LYS A 29 -22.01 -15.17 0.56
CA LYS A 29 -20.97 -14.27 0.07
C LYS A 29 -19.65 -14.75 0.68
N GLY A 30 -19.13 -15.82 0.12
CA GLY A 30 -17.85 -16.39 0.44
C GLY A 30 -16.80 -15.30 0.31
N TYR A 31 -16.18 -14.98 1.43
CA TYR A 31 -14.95 -14.20 1.46
C TYR A 31 -13.95 -14.93 0.55
N SER A 32 -13.79 -14.45 -0.69
CA SER A 32 -12.96 -15.13 -1.67
C SER A 32 -11.54 -15.24 -1.11
N PRO A 33 -10.99 -16.45 -0.91
CA PRO A 33 -9.62 -16.60 -0.48
C PRO A 33 -8.69 -15.91 -1.48
N THR A 34 -7.70 -15.20 -0.94
CA THR A 34 -6.72 -14.35 -1.62
C THR A 34 -6.34 -14.81 -3.05
N PRO A 35 -6.27 -13.91 -4.04
CA PRO A 35 -5.84 -14.24 -5.42
C PRO A 35 -4.43 -14.85 -5.52
N PHE A 36 -3.61 -14.71 -4.48
CA PHE A 36 -2.21 -15.08 -4.46
C PHE A 36 -1.92 -16.58 -4.33
N LEU A 37 -2.89 -17.33 -3.81
CA LEU A 37 -2.76 -18.75 -3.51
C LEU A 37 -3.94 -19.53 -4.09
N LYS A 38 -4.43 -19.14 -5.27
CA LYS A 38 -5.21 -20.09 -6.07
C LYS A 38 -4.28 -21.27 -6.41
N GLY A 39 -4.77 -22.47 -6.13
CA GLY A 39 -4.06 -23.74 -6.19
C GLY A 39 -3.06 -23.84 -7.35
N GLY A 40 -1.87 -24.32 -7.01
CA GLY A 40 -0.65 -24.32 -7.81
C GLY A 40 -0.86 -24.21 -9.32
N LYS A 41 -0.55 -23.01 -9.87
CA LYS A 41 0.04 -22.76 -11.20
C LYS A 41 0.22 -21.24 -11.39
N HIS A 42 1.37 -20.72 -10.96
CA HIS A 42 1.95 -19.40 -11.30
C HIS A 42 1.48 -18.16 -10.52
N PHE A 43 2.43 -17.27 -10.22
CA PHE A 43 2.24 -15.95 -9.62
C PHE A 43 1.72 -14.99 -10.70
N ASP A 44 0.58 -14.33 -10.48
CA ASP A 44 0.00 -13.36 -11.41
C ASP A 44 0.46 -11.93 -11.05
N ILE A 45 1.30 -11.34 -11.91
CA ILE A 45 1.87 -10.01 -11.71
C ILE A 45 0.79 -8.92 -11.79
N GLN A 46 -0.16 -9.05 -12.69
CA GLN A 46 -1.21 -8.06 -12.92
C GLN A 46 -2.17 -8.01 -11.72
N ALA A 47 -2.60 -9.19 -11.25
CA ALA A 47 -3.45 -9.31 -10.07
C ALA A 47 -2.73 -8.86 -8.78
N TYR A 48 -1.41 -9.06 -8.68
CA TYR A 48 -0.63 -8.47 -7.60
C TYR A 48 -0.62 -6.94 -7.68
N ALA A 49 -0.27 -6.40 -8.85
CA ALA A 49 -0.12 -4.97 -9.06
C ALA A 49 -1.44 -4.20 -8.88
N SER A 50 -2.61 -4.83 -9.13
CA SER A 50 -3.91 -4.18 -8.92
C SER A 50 -4.19 -3.80 -7.46
N ASN A 51 -3.53 -4.44 -6.50
CA ASN A 51 -3.70 -4.15 -5.07
C ASN A 51 -3.05 -2.83 -4.62
N TYR A 52 -2.24 -2.22 -5.47
CA TYR A 52 -1.47 -1.01 -5.16
C TYR A 52 -1.88 0.18 -6.01
N HIS A 53 -1.44 1.36 -5.59
CA HIS A 53 -1.68 2.61 -6.32
C HIS A 53 -0.37 3.36 -6.61
N ARG A 54 -0.40 4.14 -7.71
CA ARG A 54 0.62 5.12 -8.11
C ARG A 54 2.07 4.58 -8.06
N SER A 55 2.96 5.31 -7.40
CA SER A 55 4.39 5.09 -7.17
C SER A 55 4.69 3.69 -6.64
N THR A 56 4.01 3.25 -5.58
CA THR A 56 4.28 1.95 -4.95
C THR A 56 4.00 0.78 -5.88
N LYS A 57 2.97 0.87 -6.74
CA LYS A 57 2.73 -0.14 -7.77
C LYS A 57 3.95 -0.30 -8.69
N ILE A 58 4.49 0.81 -9.18
CA ILE A 58 5.66 0.83 -10.07
C ILE A 58 6.90 0.31 -9.33
N LEU A 59 7.14 0.77 -8.10
CA LEU A 59 8.29 0.35 -7.30
C LEU A 59 8.27 -1.16 -7.01
N ARG A 60 7.09 -1.72 -6.70
CA ARG A 60 6.92 -3.16 -6.49
C ARG A 60 7.12 -3.96 -7.77
N LEU A 61 6.64 -3.48 -8.91
CA LEU A 61 6.88 -4.11 -10.22
C LEU A 61 8.38 -4.12 -10.57
N ILE A 62 9.09 -3.00 -10.33
CA ILE A 62 10.54 -2.94 -10.51
C ILE A 62 11.25 -3.93 -9.57
N PHE A 63 10.84 -4.02 -8.31
CA PHE A 63 11.39 -4.99 -7.37
C PHE A 63 11.18 -6.43 -7.84
N ILE A 64 9.98 -6.76 -8.31
CA ILE A 64 9.65 -8.07 -8.87
C ILE A 64 10.56 -8.38 -10.07
N ALA A 65 10.70 -7.43 -11.00
CA ALA A 65 11.57 -7.58 -12.16
C ALA A 65 13.04 -7.84 -11.77
N ASP A 66 13.53 -7.18 -10.72
CA ASP A 66 14.89 -7.34 -10.20
C ASP A 66 15.10 -8.71 -9.52
N ARG A 67 14.06 -9.26 -8.88
CA ARG A 67 14.14 -10.59 -8.22
C ARG A 67 14.01 -11.76 -9.18
N PHE A 68 13.17 -11.66 -10.21
CA PHE A 68 13.06 -12.74 -11.19
C PHE A 68 14.34 -12.86 -12.04
N GLY A 69 14.92 -11.76 -12.54
CA GLY A 69 16.14 -11.85 -13.35
C GLY A 69 15.96 -12.68 -14.63
N ASN A 70 17.07 -13.12 -15.24
CA ASN A 70 17.11 -13.74 -16.57
C ASN A 70 17.64 -15.19 -16.59
N ALA A 71 17.70 -15.85 -15.42
CA ALA A 71 18.33 -17.16 -15.26
C ALA A 71 17.65 -18.30 -16.05
N ASN A 72 16.35 -18.18 -16.33
CA ASN A 72 15.63 -19.09 -17.22
C ASN A 72 14.48 -18.36 -17.91
N GLU A 73 13.92 -18.99 -18.95
CA GLU A 73 12.91 -18.36 -19.82
C GLU A 73 11.65 -17.95 -19.04
N ARG A 74 11.20 -18.78 -18.10
CA ARG A 74 10.06 -18.43 -17.24
C ARG A 74 10.33 -17.16 -16.43
N ARG A 75 11.49 -17.07 -15.76
CA ARG A 75 11.86 -15.90 -14.95
C ARG A 75 12.04 -14.66 -15.83
N ARG A 76 12.61 -14.82 -17.02
CA ARG A 76 12.73 -13.76 -18.02
C ARG A 76 11.35 -13.25 -18.45
N SER A 77 10.41 -14.14 -18.77
CA SER A 77 9.03 -13.77 -19.11
C SER A 77 8.36 -12.97 -17.99
N MET A 78 8.48 -13.43 -16.74
CA MET A 78 7.93 -12.72 -15.57
C MET A 78 8.58 -11.34 -15.37
N GLN A 79 9.90 -11.25 -15.55
CA GLN A 79 10.64 -9.99 -15.48
C GLN A 79 10.13 -9.01 -16.54
N LEU A 80 10.01 -9.44 -17.79
CA LEU A 80 9.57 -8.61 -18.91
C LEU A 80 8.12 -8.18 -18.77
N GLU A 81 7.23 -9.06 -18.30
CA GLU A 81 5.84 -8.72 -18.01
C GLU A 81 5.73 -7.62 -16.93
N ALA A 82 6.47 -7.75 -15.83
CA ALA A 82 6.50 -6.74 -14.78
C ALA A 82 7.00 -5.37 -15.29
N LEU A 83 8.05 -5.38 -16.12
CA LEU A 83 8.59 -4.16 -16.73
C LEU A 83 7.63 -3.54 -17.75
N ARG A 84 6.93 -4.36 -18.53
CA ARG A 84 5.88 -3.91 -19.47
C ARG A 84 4.77 -3.15 -18.74
N ILE A 85 4.22 -3.75 -17.69
CA ILE A 85 3.18 -3.13 -16.87
C ILE A 85 3.72 -1.84 -16.22
N ALA A 86 4.95 -1.86 -15.69
CA ALA A 86 5.57 -0.69 -15.08
C ALA A 86 5.73 0.46 -16.08
N TYR A 87 6.16 0.18 -17.31
CA TYR A 87 6.30 1.16 -18.39
C TYR A 87 4.95 1.82 -18.71
N ASP A 88 3.91 1.01 -18.94
CA ASP A 88 2.57 1.49 -19.30
C ASP A 88 1.99 2.44 -18.23
N ILE A 89 2.29 2.17 -16.95
CA ILE A 89 1.87 3.03 -15.83
C ILE A 89 2.75 4.29 -15.76
N ALA A 90 4.08 4.14 -15.82
CA ALA A 90 5.03 5.25 -15.70
C ALA A 90 4.81 6.29 -16.81
N LYS A 91 4.49 5.83 -18.02
CA LYS A 91 4.24 6.67 -19.19
C LYS A 91 3.02 7.59 -19.05
N LYS A 92 2.03 7.17 -18.26
CA LYS A 92 0.84 7.97 -17.89
C LYS A 92 1.11 8.94 -16.74
N GLY A 93 2.24 8.81 -16.07
CA GLY A 93 2.67 9.66 -14.95
C GLY A 93 3.48 10.87 -15.39
N LYS A 94 4.16 11.49 -14.43
CA LYS A 94 5.06 12.65 -14.65
C LYS A 94 6.45 12.46 -14.02
N ASP A 95 6.75 11.28 -13.50
CA ASP A 95 8.06 10.94 -12.94
C ASP A 95 8.97 10.37 -14.03
N VAL A 96 9.74 11.27 -14.64
CA VAL A 96 10.68 10.94 -15.71
C VAL A 96 11.83 10.05 -15.22
N ASN A 97 12.26 10.18 -13.96
CA ASN A 97 13.36 9.37 -13.43
C ASN A 97 12.95 7.90 -13.32
N VAL A 98 11.74 7.65 -12.85
CA VAL A 98 11.17 6.29 -12.80
C VAL A 98 10.99 5.72 -14.20
N PHE A 99 10.48 6.52 -15.15
CA PHE A 99 10.36 6.09 -16.55
C PHE A 99 11.72 5.67 -17.15
N ILE A 100 12.75 6.54 -17.04
CA ILE A 100 14.10 6.24 -17.52
C ILE A 100 14.66 4.97 -16.87
N LYS A 101 14.45 4.80 -15.56
CA LYS A 101 14.89 3.60 -14.83
C LYS A 101 14.24 2.32 -15.39
N ILE A 102 12.96 2.37 -15.76
CA ILE A 102 12.23 1.24 -16.34
C ILE A 102 12.74 0.93 -17.74
N VAL A 103 12.86 1.94 -18.61
CA VAL A 103 13.37 1.75 -20.00
C VAL A 103 14.76 1.14 -19.99
N ARG A 104 15.67 1.64 -19.13
CA ARG A 104 17.00 1.05 -18.96
C ARG A 104 16.98 -0.40 -18.50
N LYS A 105 15.99 -0.77 -17.68
CA LYS A 105 15.80 -2.17 -17.26
C LYS A 105 15.19 -3.02 -18.36
N ILE A 106 14.36 -2.47 -19.24
CA ILE A 106 13.81 -3.18 -20.40
C ILE A 106 14.95 -3.53 -21.38
N ASP A 107 15.85 -2.59 -21.63
CA ASP A 107 17.06 -2.81 -22.43
C ASP A 107 16.75 -3.34 -23.84
N GLY A 108 15.74 -2.75 -24.49
CA GLY A 108 15.27 -3.13 -25.84
C GLY A 108 14.55 -4.48 -25.95
N ARG A 109 14.50 -5.29 -24.88
CA ARG A 109 13.98 -6.67 -24.90
C ARG A 109 12.47 -6.79 -25.12
N LEU A 110 11.73 -5.68 -25.02
CA LEU A 110 10.29 -5.61 -25.32
C LEU A 110 9.99 -5.03 -26.72
N GLY A 111 11.02 -4.70 -27.50
CA GLY A 111 10.89 -4.08 -28.82
C GLY A 111 10.67 -2.56 -28.76
N PRO A 112 10.58 -1.92 -29.94
CA PRO A 112 10.69 -0.46 -30.09
C PRO A 112 9.55 0.34 -29.44
N ASN A 113 8.39 -0.27 -29.22
CA ASN A 113 7.26 0.38 -28.55
C ASN A 113 7.54 0.70 -27.07
N TYR A 114 8.59 0.10 -26.50
CA TYR A 114 8.99 0.23 -25.11
C TYR A 114 10.36 0.90 -24.93
N ASP A 115 10.86 1.53 -26.00
CA ASP A 115 12.11 2.30 -25.98
C ASP A 115 11.93 3.67 -25.30
N MET A 116 13.04 4.40 -25.22
CA MET A 116 13.05 5.76 -24.68
C MET A 116 12.21 6.69 -25.56
N ASP A 117 11.23 7.33 -24.97
CA ASP A 117 10.52 8.45 -25.60
C ASP A 117 11.10 9.78 -25.09
N GLU A 118 12.11 10.27 -25.81
CA GLU A 118 12.82 11.50 -25.48
C GLU A 118 11.90 12.73 -25.56
N ASN A 119 10.95 12.75 -26.50
CA ASN A 119 10.03 13.86 -26.69
C ASN A 119 9.12 14.04 -25.47
N TRP A 120 8.57 12.95 -24.96
CA TRP A 120 7.80 12.96 -23.71
C TRP A 120 8.66 13.35 -22.52
N CYS A 121 9.87 12.80 -22.39
CA CYS A 121 10.78 13.14 -21.29
C CYS A 121 11.06 14.65 -21.27
N ASN A 122 11.44 15.22 -22.42
CA ASN A 122 11.74 16.64 -22.58
C ASN A 122 10.51 17.51 -22.30
N SER A 123 9.33 17.12 -22.79
CA SER A 123 8.08 17.84 -22.53
C SER A 123 7.72 17.88 -21.04
N VAL A 124 7.83 16.75 -20.34
CA VAL A 124 7.54 16.68 -18.90
C VAL A 124 8.57 17.46 -18.08
N ILE A 125 9.86 17.36 -18.42
CA ILE A 125 10.93 18.11 -17.75
C ILE A 125 10.72 19.62 -17.89
N GLU A 126 10.46 20.08 -19.12
CA GLU A 126 10.27 21.51 -19.37
C GLU A 126 8.99 22.04 -18.74
N GLY A 127 7.88 21.30 -18.85
CA GLY A 127 6.63 21.63 -18.17
C GLY A 127 6.79 21.71 -16.65
N ARG A 128 7.56 20.78 -16.05
CA ARG A 128 7.90 20.81 -14.63
C ARG A 128 8.71 22.05 -14.28
N ARG A 129 9.70 22.44 -15.10
CA ARG A 129 10.56 23.61 -14.85
C ARG A 129 9.74 24.88 -14.79
N VAL A 130 8.96 25.16 -15.83
CA VAL A 130 8.09 26.35 -15.94
C VAL A 130 7.10 26.40 -14.78
N MET A 131 6.38 25.30 -14.53
CA MET A 131 5.39 25.25 -13.45
C MET A 131 6.03 25.38 -12.06
N SER A 132 7.20 24.78 -11.84
CA SER A 132 7.93 24.90 -10.58
C SER A 132 8.30 26.36 -10.26
N GLU A 133 8.71 27.14 -11.26
CA GLU A 133 9.01 28.57 -11.08
C GLU A 133 7.76 29.37 -10.71
N MET A 134 6.63 29.12 -11.38
CA MET A 134 5.35 29.75 -11.06
C MET A 134 4.89 29.40 -9.64
N LEU A 135 4.91 28.12 -9.26
CA LEU A 135 4.50 27.65 -7.94
C LEU A 135 5.39 28.21 -6.81
N GLN A 136 6.68 28.43 -7.06
CA GLN A 136 7.56 29.09 -6.09
C GLN A 136 7.17 30.55 -5.85
N ARG A 137 6.77 31.29 -6.90
CA ARG A 137 6.23 32.65 -6.75
C ARG A 137 4.90 32.62 -6.02
N CYS A 138 4.01 31.69 -6.37
CA CYS A 138 2.74 31.49 -5.67
C CYS A 138 2.93 31.21 -4.18
N ALA A 139 3.90 30.37 -3.79
CA ALA A 139 4.21 30.09 -2.39
C ALA A 139 4.61 31.35 -1.62
N LYS A 140 5.53 32.14 -2.17
CA LYS A 140 6.00 33.40 -1.56
C LYS A 140 4.87 34.42 -1.43
N ASN A 141 4.07 34.57 -2.48
CA ASN A 141 2.91 35.48 -2.46
C ASN A 141 1.88 35.01 -1.44
N CYS A 142 1.62 33.70 -1.35
CA CYS A 142 0.71 33.12 -0.37
C CYS A 142 1.16 33.40 1.08
N GLU A 143 2.45 33.24 1.39
CA GLU A 143 2.99 33.57 2.72
C GLU A 143 2.78 35.05 3.04
N LYS A 144 3.13 35.94 2.10
CA LYS A 144 2.93 37.39 2.25
C LYS A 144 1.44 37.74 2.46
N SER A 145 0.57 37.26 1.58
CA SER A 145 -0.87 37.49 1.64
C SER A 145 -1.50 37.01 2.94
N TYR A 146 -1.03 35.87 3.48
CA TYR A 146 -1.50 35.38 4.77
C TYR A 146 -1.04 36.28 5.93
N THR A 147 0.23 36.74 5.93
CA THR A 147 0.74 37.69 6.92
C THR A 147 -0.01 39.03 6.88
N GLU A 148 -0.32 39.52 5.68
CA GLU A 148 -1.12 40.74 5.46
C GLU A 148 -2.62 40.52 5.71
N ARG A 149 -3.04 39.31 6.10
CA ARG A 149 -4.43 38.91 6.39
C ARG A 149 -5.39 39.08 5.20
N THR A 150 -4.86 38.99 3.98
CA THR A 150 -5.64 39.08 2.73
C THR A 150 -6.22 37.74 2.27
N ILE A 151 -5.68 36.62 2.78
CA ILE A 151 -6.21 35.27 2.57
C ILE A 151 -6.36 34.54 3.90
N CYS A 152 -7.26 33.55 3.94
CA CYS A 152 -7.45 32.74 5.13
C CYS A 152 -6.46 31.56 5.20
N ALA A 153 -6.41 30.89 6.36
CA ALA A 153 -5.55 29.72 6.54
C ALA A 153 -5.95 28.55 5.61
N GLU A 154 -7.23 28.40 5.29
CA GLU A 154 -7.70 27.35 4.38
C GLU A 154 -7.16 27.54 2.96
N ASP A 155 -7.21 28.77 2.43
CA ASP A 155 -6.66 29.10 1.11
C ASP A 155 -5.15 28.84 1.08
N ALA A 156 -4.44 29.28 2.11
CA ALA A 156 -3.01 29.03 2.23
C ALA A 156 -2.70 27.53 2.24
N ARG A 157 -3.41 26.76 3.08
CA ARG A 157 -3.28 25.29 3.15
C ARG A 157 -3.50 24.65 1.77
N ASN A 158 -4.52 25.08 1.04
CA ASN A 158 -4.83 24.55 -0.29
C ASN A 158 -3.71 24.85 -1.30
N VAL A 159 -3.11 26.04 -1.25
CA VAL A 159 -1.94 26.39 -2.08
C VAL A 159 -0.76 25.48 -1.75
N PHE A 160 -0.38 25.38 -0.47
CA PHE A 160 0.76 24.56 -0.04
C PHE A 160 0.57 23.07 -0.38
N ASN A 161 -0.62 22.52 -0.15
CA ASN A 161 -0.94 21.13 -0.49
C ASN A 161 -0.91 20.89 -1.99
N SER A 162 -1.42 21.81 -2.81
CA SER A 162 -1.39 21.69 -4.27
C SER A 162 0.04 21.69 -4.81
N ILE A 163 0.91 22.52 -4.24
CA ILE A 163 2.34 22.53 -4.57
C ILE A 163 3.01 21.21 -4.16
N ALA A 164 2.68 20.67 -2.98
CA ALA A 164 3.23 19.40 -2.52
C ALA A 164 2.81 18.24 -3.45
N VAL A 165 1.54 18.16 -3.84
CA VAL A 165 1.03 17.17 -4.80
C VAL A 165 1.72 17.30 -6.16
N PHE A 166 1.94 18.54 -6.65
CA PHE A 166 2.70 18.76 -7.88
C PHE A 166 4.10 18.14 -7.80
N TYR A 167 4.81 18.31 -6.68
CA TYR A 167 6.13 17.71 -6.51
C TYR A 167 6.07 16.18 -6.32
N GLU A 168 5.06 15.64 -5.63
CA GLU A 168 4.81 14.19 -5.52
C GLU A 168 4.65 13.56 -6.92
N ASP A 169 3.84 14.18 -7.78
CA ASP A 169 3.57 13.66 -9.13
C ASP A 169 4.81 13.60 -10.04
N HIS A 170 5.82 14.43 -9.77
CA HIS A 170 7.08 14.46 -10.51
C HIS A 170 8.23 13.73 -9.78
N GLY A 171 7.92 12.95 -8.74
CA GLY A 171 8.93 12.19 -7.97
C GLY A 171 9.85 13.05 -7.10
N ALA A 172 9.54 14.34 -6.92
CA ALA A 172 10.36 15.28 -6.15
C ALA A 172 9.99 15.28 -4.66
N LEU A 173 10.07 14.09 -4.05
CA LEU A 173 9.51 13.82 -2.72
C LEU A 173 10.07 14.71 -1.61
N THR A 174 11.36 15.06 -1.64
CA THR A 174 11.97 15.97 -0.64
C THR A 174 11.32 17.36 -0.67
N ARG A 175 10.98 17.86 -1.87
CA ARG A 175 10.26 19.14 -1.98
C ARG A 175 8.81 19.00 -1.54
N ALA A 176 8.13 17.92 -1.94
CA ALA A 176 6.77 17.64 -1.50
C ALA A 176 6.66 17.61 0.04
N TYR A 177 7.58 16.90 0.70
CA TYR A 177 7.70 16.86 2.15
C TYR A 177 7.85 18.25 2.77
N ALA A 178 8.73 19.09 2.23
CA ALA A 178 8.92 20.46 2.73
C ALA A 178 7.62 21.30 2.64
N PHE A 179 6.87 21.19 1.55
CA PHE A 179 5.59 21.90 1.40
C PHE A 179 4.48 21.34 2.29
N TYR A 180 4.38 20.01 2.47
CA TYR A 180 3.46 19.43 3.46
C TYR A 180 3.80 19.85 4.89
N LYS A 181 5.08 19.88 5.26
CA LYS A 181 5.52 20.36 6.58
C LYS A 181 5.15 21.82 6.81
N LYS A 182 5.33 22.69 5.81
CA LYS A 182 4.85 24.08 5.86
C LYS A 182 3.33 24.16 6.01
N SER A 183 2.59 23.28 5.33
CA SER A 183 1.12 23.27 5.38
C SER A 183 0.55 23.05 6.79
N VAL A 184 1.31 22.44 7.71
CA VAL A 184 0.89 22.18 9.10
C VAL A 184 0.48 23.48 9.80
N HIS A 185 1.22 24.58 9.56
CA HIS A 185 0.96 25.88 10.19
C HIS A 185 -0.42 26.48 9.84
N PHE A 186 -1.06 25.98 8.79
CA PHE A 186 -2.36 26.44 8.32
C PHE A 186 -3.51 25.49 8.69
N CYS A 187 -3.24 24.40 9.41
CA CYS A 187 -4.30 23.54 9.91
C CYS A 187 -5.06 24.21 11.07
N ARG A 188 -6.40 24.25 10.96
CA ARG A 188 -7.31 24.88 11.95
C ARG A 188 -8.40 23.94 12.46
N SER A 189 -8.41 22.70 11.99
CA SER A 189 -9.39 21.69 12.40
C SER A 189 -8.76 20.30 12.41
N ASP A 190 -9.33 19.40 13.20
CA ASP A 190 -8.86 18.00 13.30
C ASP A 190 -8.95 17.27 11.97
N LYS A 191 -9.96 17.60 11.14
CA LYS A 191 -10.09 17.10 9.77
C LYS A 191 -8.89 17.49 8.90
N ASN A 192 -8.50 18.76 8.94
CA ASN A 192 -7.39 19.28 8.14
C ASN A 192 -6.05 18.69 8.59
N TYR A 193 -5.86 18.55 9.90
CA TYR A 193 -4.66 17.93 10.46
C TYR A 193 -4.57 16.44 10.12
N SER A 194 -5.67 15.70 10.27
CA SER A 194 -5.77 14.27 9.92
C SER A 194 -5.47 14.02 8.44
N GLU A 195 -6.02 14.83 7.53
CA GLU A 195 -5.73 14.71 6.10
C GLU A 195 -4.25 14.93 5.80
N LEU A 196 -3.64 15.95 6.41
CA LEU A 196 -2.23 16.27 6.21
C LEU A 196 -1.32 15.14 6.72
N LEU A 197 -1.59 14.59 7.90
CA LEU A 197 -0.81 13.47 8.45
C LEU A 197 -0.82 12.26 7.53
N ARG A 198 -1.97 11.90 6.95
CA ARG A 198 -2.05 10.79 5.97
C ARG A 198 -1.20 11.03 4.72
N ARG A 199 -1.06 12.27 4.26
CA ARG A 199 -0.20 12.60 3.11
C ARG A 199 1.27 12.61 3.50
N LEU A 200 1.59 13.23 4.64
CA LEU A 200 2.95 13.37 5.15
C LEU A 200 3.58 12.00 5.40
N ILE A 201 2.86 11.08 6.06
CA ILE A 201 3.39 9.75 6.39
C ILE A 201 3.74 8.94 5.14
N VAL A 202 2.92 9.04 4.09
CA VAL A 202 3.19 8.37 2.81
C VAL A 202 4.48 8.90 2.18
N VAL A 203 4.65 10.22 2.11
CA VAL A 203 5.86 10.83 1.51
C VAL A 203 7.13 10.46 2.28
N VAL A 204 7.06 10.43 3.62
CA VAL A 204 8.21 10.09 4.47
C VAL A 204 8.61 8.62 4.28
N ILE A 205 7.64 7.72 4.15
CA ILE A 205 7.90 6.31 3.85
C ILE A 205 8.48 6.15 2.44
N GLU A 206 7.95 6.86 1.44
CA GLU A 206 8.48 6.82 0.06
C GLU A 206 9.91 7.38 -0.05
N LEU A 207 10.28 8.33 0.82
CA LEU A 207 11.67 8.80 0.98
C LEU A 207 12.59 7.76 1.65
N GLY A 208 12.04 6.64 2.14
CA GLY A 208 12.78 5.61 2.89
C GLY A 208 13.14 6.03 4.32
N GLN A 209 12.57 7.12 4.84
CA GLN A 209 12.87 7.66 6.16
C GLN A 209 11.98 7.00 7.23
N PHE A 210 12.20 5.70 7.48
CA PHE A 210 11.35 4.92 8.39
C PHE A 210 11.41 5.38 9.85
N GLU A 211 12.55 5.86 10.33
CA GLU A 211 12.68 6.42 11.68
C GLU A 211 11.82 7.68 11.86
N ALA A 212 11.90 8.62 10.91
CA ALA A 212 11.05 9.81 10.90
C ALA A 212 9.56 9.44 10.75
N SER A 213 9.26 8.39 9.99
CA SER A 213 7.89 7.86 9.88
C SER A 213 7.38 7.36 11.23
N ALA A 214 8.20 6.63 11.99
CA ALA A 214 7.82 6.16 13.33
C ALA A 214 7.56 7.34 14.27
N GLU A 215 8.45 8.33 14.31
CA GLU A 215 8.32 9.51 15.16
C GLU A 215 7.04 10.32 14.85
N ILE A 216 6.75 10.54 13.56
CA ILE A 216 5.53 11.23 13.12
C ILE A 216 4.28 10.43 13.50
N ALA A 217 4.31 9.11 13.33
CA ALA A 217 3.19 8.25 13.68
C ALA A 217 2.92 8.26 15.19
N GLU A 218 3.94 8.10 16.03
CA GLU A 218 3.81 8.11 17.49
C GLU A 218 3.27 9.43 18.01
N LYS A 219 3.81 10.57 17.53
CA LYS A 219 3.32 11.90 17.91
C LYS A 219 1.90 12.14 17.38
N GLY A 220 1.62 11.73 16.15
CA GLY A 220 0.31 11.90 15.53
C GLY A 220 -0.79 11.10 16.24
N MET A 221 -0.49 9.88 16.69
CA MET A 221 -1.43 9.03 17.43
C MET A 221 -1.82 9.60 18.81
N GLN A 222 -1.00 10.50 19.37
CA GLN A 222 -1.31 11.21 20.63
C GLN A 222 -2.24 12.42 20.42
N TYR A 223 -2.52 12.81 19.18
CA TYR A 223 -3.36 13.97 18.88
C TYR A 223 -4.83 13.71 19.28
N PRO A 224 -5.46 14.59 20.06
CA PRO A 224 -6.85 14.42 20.47
C PRO A 224 -7.79 14.51 19.25
N ASN A 225 -8.86 13.70 19.22
CA ASN A 225 -9.85 13.69 18.14
C ASN A 225 -9.29 13.37 16.74
N LEU A 226 -8.17 12.63 16.66
CA LEU A 226 -7.65 12.15 15.39
C LEU A 226 -8.70 11.28 14.68
N ASN A 227 -8.90 11.52 13.38
CA ASN A 227 -9.81 10.71 12.59
C ASN A 227 -9.43 9.21 12.69
N PRO A 228 -10.37 8.28 12.93
CA PRO A 228 -10.07 6.86 13.12
C PRO A 228 -9.26 6.24 11.99
N ILE A 229 -9.58 6.59 10.74
CA ILE A 229 -8.83 6.07 9.59
C ILE A 229 -7.39 6.59 9.55
N THR A 230 -7.19 7.81 10.02
CA THR A 230 -5.84 8.36 10.16
C THR A 230 -5.10 7.65 11.29
N MET A 231 -5.76 7.36 12.41
CA MET A 231 -5.17 6.54 13.49
C MET A 231 -4.69 5.17 12.97
N GLU A 232 -5.52 4.47 12.22
CA GLU A 232 -5.15 3.18 11.60
C GLU A 232 -4.04 3.32 10.56
N THR A 233 -4.04 4.42 9.80
CA THR A 233 -2.96 4.73 8.85
C THR A 233 -1.62 4.90 9.57
N LEU A 234 -1.60 5.65 10.68
CA LEU A 234 -0.39 5.87 11.48
C LEU A 234 0.06 4.59 12.17
N ARG A 235 -0.87 3.80 12.72
CA ARG A 235 -0.57 2.48 13.30
C ARG A 235 0.09 1.56 12.28
N CYS A 236 -0.45 1.50 11.06
CA CYS A 236 0.15 0.72 9.97
C CYS A 236 1.55 1.23 9.59
N ALA A 237 1.73 2.55 9.51
CA ALA A 237 3.03 3.16 9.21
C ALA A 237 4.07 2.88 10.32
N LEU A 238 3.67 2.94 11.58
CA LEU A 238 4.52 2.61 12.73
C LEU A 238 4.90 1.13 12.70
N GLY A 239 3.95 0.24 12.44
CA GLY A 239 4.22 -1.20 12.28
C GLY A 239 5.24 -1.48 11.17
N LEU A 240 5.09 -0.82 10.01
CA LEU A 240 6.06 -0.92 8.92
C LEU A 240 7.44 -0.38 9.31
N ALA A 241 7.50 0.75 10.02
CA ALA A 241 8.76 1.30 10.49
C ALA A 241 9.47 0.35 11.48
N ARG A 242 8.74 -0.19 12.46
CA ARG A 242 9.26 -1.18 13.42
C ARG A 242 9.72 -2.46 12.73
N PHE A 243 9.00 -2.93 11.72
CA PHE A 243 9.42 -4.04 10.87
C PHE A 243 10.76 -3.75 10.19
N LYS A 244 10.93 -2.54 9.63
CA LYS A 244 12.17 -2.11 8.97
C LYS A 244 13.34 -1.95 9.94
N SER A 245 13.07 -1.65 11.20
CA SER A 245 14.06 -1.60 12.30
C SER A 245 14.30 -2.96 12.97
N HIS A 246 13.78 -4.06 12.42
CA HIS A 246 13.90 -5.42 12.97
C HIS A 246 13.24 -5.62 14.36
N CYS A 247 12.40 -4.69 14.79
CA CYS A 247 11.58 -4.81 16.02
C CYS A 247 10.30 -5.59 15.71
N TYR A 248 10.43 -6.89 15.41
CA TYR A 248 9.34 -7.70 14.87
C TYR A 248 8.16 -7.89 15.84
N LYS A 249 8.43 -8.00 17.15
CA LYS A 249 7.37 -8.10 18.16
C LYS A 249 6.49 -6.85 18.19
N ASP A 250 7.12 -5.67 18.21
CA ASP A 250 6.39 -4.40 18.15
C ASP A 250 5.65 -4.24 16.82
N ALA A 251 6.29 -4.61 15.70
CA ALA A 251 5.66 -4.58 14.39
C ALA A 251 4.38 -5.43 14.36
N ALA A 252 4.41 -6.63 14.94
CA ALA A 252 3.25 -7.51 15.06
C ALA A 252 2.12 -6.84 15.85
N HIS A 253 2.41 -6.30 17.04
CA HIS A 253 1.40 -5.60 17.86
C HIS A 253 0.74 -4.44 17.11
N GLN A 254 1.53 -3.64 16.38
CA GLN A 254 0.97 -2.53 15.61
C GLN A 254 0.13 -3.03 14.43
N LEU A 255 0.65 -3.93 13.60
CA LEU A 255 -0.01 -4.38 12.37
C LEU A 255 -1.27 -5.21 12.65
N LEU A 256 -1.25 -6.08 13.66
CA LEU A 256 -2.44 -6.87 14.05
C LEU A 256 -3.51 -6.00 14.73
N GLY A 257 -3.10 -4.89 15.35
CA GLY A 257 -4.04 -3.92 15.90
C GLY A 257 -4.71 -3.02 14.86
N VAL A 258 -4.38 -3.15 13.57
CA VAL A 258 -4.99 -2.32 12.51
C VAL A 258 -6.41 -2.79 12.23
N SER A 259 -7.38 -1.88 12.35
CA SER A 259 -8.78 -2.17 12.04
C SER A 259 -8.99 -2.48 10.55
N LYS A 260 -9.84 -3.49 10.29
CA LYS A 260 -10.29 -3.87 8.94
C LYS A 260 -10.93 -2.71 8.18
N GLU A 261 -11.47 -1.73 8.91
CA GLU A 261 -12.06 -0.54 8.30
C GLU A 261 -11.09 0.16 7.37
N LEU A 262 -9.78 0.19 7.68
CA LEU A 262 -8.75 0.84 6.86
C LEU A 262 -8.83 0.44 5.37
N GLY A 263 -9.13 -0.83 5.10
CA GLY A 263 -9.29 -1.37 3.75
C GLY A 263 -8.13 -1.00 2.83
N ASN A 264 -8.43 -0.47 1.64
CA ASN A 264 -7.44 -0.09 0.64
C ASN A 264 -6.95 1.36 0.75
N ARG A 265 -7.31 2.09 1.81
CA ARG A 265 -6.97 3.52 1.94
C ARG A 265 -5.49 3.79 2.13
N PHE A 266 -4.72 2.78 2.52
CA PHE A 266 -3.26 2.85 2.66
C PHE A 266 -2.48 2.09 1.57
N SER A 267 -3.14 1.67 0.48
CA SER A 267 -2.54 0.93 -0.65
C SER A 267 -1.46 1.69 -1.43
N LYS A 268 -1.28 2.99 -1.17
CA LYS A 268 -0.09 3.75 -1.58
C LYS A 268 1.18 3.27 -0.88
N VAL A 269 1.08 2.51 0.22
CA VAL A 269 2.21 1.99 1.00
C VAL A 269 2.06 0.48 1.20
N MET A 270 0.95 0.06 1.81
CA MET A 270 0.63 -1.34 2.11
C MET A 270 -0.82 -1.65 1.75
N ALA A 271 -1.03 -2.77 1.08
CA ALA A 271 -2.37 -3.34 0.89
C ALA A 271 -2.78 -4.11 2.16
N ALA A 272 -4.10 -4.33 2.34
CA ALA A 272 -4.61 -5.06 3.49
C ALA A 272 -3.98 -6.46 3.65
N HIS A 273 -3.66 -7.13 2.54
CA HIS A 273 -2.95 -8.41 2.58
C HIS A 273 -1.51 -8.28 3.09
N ASP A 274 -0.77 -7.22 2.75
CA ASP A 274 0.59 -7.01 3.27
C ASP A 274 0.53 -6.84 4.80
N ILE A 275 -0.44 -6.09 5.30
CA ILE A 275 -0.65 -5.86 6.74
C ILE A 275 -0.88 -7.19 7.45
N ALA A 276 -1.81 -8.01 6.93
CA ALA A 276 -2.12 -9.31 7.50
C ALA A 276 -0.92 -10.27 7.45
N THR A 277 -0.24 -10.37 6.30
CA THR A 277 0.92 -11.24 6.13
C THR A 277 2.08 -10.82 7.03
N PHE A 278 2.44 -9.54 7.06
CA PHE A 278 3.55 -9.06 7.89
C PHE A 278 3.22 -9.17 9.38
N GLY A 279 2.00 -8.80 9.78
CA GLY A 279 1.55 -8.94 11.16
C GLY A 279 1.58 -10.40 11.64
N ALA A 280 1.00 -11.32 10.86
CA ALA A 280 0.94 -12.73 11.21
C ALA A 280 2.32 -13.40 11.26
N LEU A 281 3.20 -13.14 10.28
CA LEU A 281 4.55 -13.71 10.26
C LEU A 281 5.39 -13.18 11.42
N CYS A 282 5.30 -11.89 11.73
CA CYS A 282 6.00 -11.31 12.88
C CYS A 282 5.48 -11.87 14.20
N ALA A 283 4.16 -12.00 14.37
CA ALA A 283 3.55 -12.58 15.56
C ALA A 283 3.96 -14.04 15.74
N LEU A 284 3.86 -14.86 14.69
CA LEU A 284 4.25 -16.26 14.74
C LEU A 284 5.73 -16.44 15.14
N ALA A 285 6.60 -15.52 14.73
CA ALA A 285 8.02 -15.57 15.05
C ALA A 285 8.37 -15.04 16.45
N THR A 286 7.49 -14.28 17.11
CA THR A 286 7.88 -13.49 18.31
C THR A 286 6.91 -13.54 19.49
N PHE A 287 5.64 -13.87 19.29
CA PHE A 287 4.63 -13.92 20.36
C PHE A 287 4.69 -15.28 21.05
N ASP A 288 4.40 -15.26 22.35
CA ASP A 288 4.10 -16.50 23.06
C ASP A 288 2.66 -16.97 22.72
N PRO A 289 2.28 -18.22 23.05
CA PRO A 289 0.95 -18.74 22.75
C PRO A 289 -0.21 -17.96 23.40
N ILE A 290 0.03 -17.23 24.49
CA ILE A 290 -1.00 -16.45 25.19
C ILE A 290 -1.20 -15.13 24.46
N GLU A 291 -0.10 -14.43 24.16
CA GLU A 291 -0.10 -13.21 23.35
C GLU A 291 -0.73 -13.46 21.98
N PHE A 292 -0.39 -14.58 21.33
CA PHE A 292 -0.95 -14.93 20.01
C PHE A 292 -2.46 -15.13 20.06
N LYS A 293 -2.99 -15.82 21.08
CA LYS A 293 -4.43 -16.05 21.25
C LYS A 293 -5.26 -14.78 21.41
N ASN A 294 -4.67 -13.69 21.92
CA ASN A 294 -5.40 -12.42 22.07
C ASN A 294 -5.71 -11.72 20.74
N PHE A 295 -5.12 -12.18 19.63
CA PHE A 295 -5.29 -11.59 18.28
C PHE A 295 -6.05 -12.50 17.30
N ILE A 296 -6.49 -13.69 17.73
CA ILE A 296 -7.33 -14.62 16.95
C ILE A 296 -8.76 -14.57 17.48
#